data_AF-A4XZG5-F1
#
_entry.id   AF-A4XZG5-F1
#
_cell.length_a   1.000
_cell.length_b   1.000
_cell.length_c   1.000
_cell.angle_alpha   90.00
_cell.angle_beta   90.00
_cell.angle_gamma   90.00
#
_symmetry.space_group_name_H-M   'P 1'
#
loop_
_entity.id
_entity.type
_entity.pdbx_description
1 polymer ?
#
loop_
_entity_poly.entity_id
_entity_poly.type
_entity_poly.pdbx_seq_one_letter_code
_entity_poly.pdbx_strand_id
1 'polypeptide(L)'
;MKQFAKLFDFGDIGQVLVKLDTNDQAEPEVRFYFKPENLGICSVALSGFPGSDDDQWRQAETGFKNIDAAAARELVTATLKTLPGGLGV
;
A
#
# COMPACT_ATOMS: atom_id res chain seq x y z
N MET A 1 -14.52 -5.82 15.68
CA MET A 1 -14.07 -5.86 14.27
C MET A 1 -12.57 -5.66 14.25
N LYS A 2 -11.82 -6.41 13.43
CA LYS A 2 -10.35 -6.23 13.31
C LYS A 2 -10.04 -5.02 12.42
N GLN A 3 -8.92 -4.35 12.66
CA GLN A 3 -8.47 -3.23 11.82
C GLN A 3 -8.03 -3.76 10.44
N PHE A 4 -8.59 -3.21 9.37
CA PHE A 4 -8.24 -3.57 8.00
C PHE A 4 -7.59 -2.41 7.23
N ALA A 5 -7.58 -1.20 7.80
CA ALA A 5 -7.03 -0.01 7.19
C ALA A 5 -6.23 0.85 8.18
N LYS A 6 -5.20 1.50 7.67
CA LYS A 6 -4.36 2.51 8.34
C LYS A 6 -4.33 3.75 7.45
N LEU A 7 -4.43 4.91 8.08
CA LEU A 7 -4.37 6.20 7.39
C LEU A 7 -3.19 6.98 7.95
N PHE A 8 -2.31 7.43 7.07
CA PHE A 8 -1.16 8.25 7.39
C PHE A 8 -1.27 9.59 6.67
N ASP A 9 -0.71 10.63 7.27
CA ASP A 9 -0.63 11.96 6.68
C ASP A 9 0.82 12.44 6.76
N PHE A 10 1.38 12.78 5.61
CA PHE A 10 2.75 13.26 5.47
C PHE A 10 2.70 14.65 4.85
N GLY A 11 3.37 15.63 5.45
CA GLY A 11 3.24 17.03 5.02
C GLY A 11 3.62 17.31 3.56
N ASP A 12 4.46 16.47 2.96
CA ASP A 12 4.98 16.60 1.58
C ASP A 12 4.37 15.61 0.57
N ILE A 13 3.88 14.45 1.02
CA ILE A 13 3.25 13.42 0.17
C ILE A 13 1.72 13.49 0.24
N GLY A 14 1.18 14.07 1.31
CA GLY A 14 -0.22 14.10 1.65
C GLY A 14 -0.71 12.80 2.30
N GLN A 15 -2.00 12.51 2.11
CA GLN A 15 -2.67 11.37 2.70
C GLN A 15 -2.30 10.06 2.00
N VAL A 16 -1.98 9.04 2.80
CA VAL A 16 -1.72 7.67 2.36
C VAL A 16 -2.65 6.71 3.10
N LEU A 17 -3.50 6.01 2.36
CA LEU A 17 -4.34 4.93 2.87
C LEU A 17 -3.67 3.58 2.60
N VAL A 18 -3.49 2.78 3.64
CA VAL A 18 -3.02 1.39 3.53
C VAL A 18 -4.15 0.48 3.97
N LYS A 19 -4.54 -0.52 3.18
CA LYS A 19 -5.59 -1.46 3.57
C LYS A 19 -5.29 -2.89 3.14
N LEU A 20 -5.82 -3.84 3.90
CA LEU A 20 -6.05 -5.19 3.41
C LEU A 20 -7.13 -5.13 2.31
N ASP A 21 -6.85 -5.80 1.20
CA ASP A 21 -7.72 -5.85 0.04
C ASP A 21 -7.61 -7.23 -0.63
N THR A 22 -8.34 -7.40 -1.73
CA THR A 22 -8.19 -8.54 -2.62
C THR A 22 -8.02 -8.08 -4.06
N ASN A 23 -7.17 -8.77 -4.82
CA ASN A 23 -7.05 -8.57 -6.26
C ASN A 23 -8.26 -9.17 -7.01
N ASP A 24 -8.25 -9.08 -8.34
CA ASP A 24 -9.33 -9.58 -9.21
C ASP A 24 -9.51 -11.11 -9.15
N GLN A 25 -8.51 -11.83 -8.64
CA GLN A 25 -8.49 -13.27 -8.43
C GLN A 25 -8.92 -13.67 -7.01
N ALA A 26 -9.38 -12.72 -6.20
CA ALA A 26 -9.72 -12.89 -4.79
C ALA A 26 -8.54 -13.30 -3.89
N GLU A 27 -7.29 -13.10 -4.35
CA GLU A 27 -6.09 -13.31 -3.53
C GLU A 27 -5.84 -12.06 -2.67
N PRO A 28 -5.36 -12.23 -1.42
CA PRO A 28 -5.17 -11.12 -0.51
C PRO A 28 -3.99 -10.22 -0.92
N GLU A 29 -4.15 -8.93 -0.70
CA GLU A 29 -3.12 -7.93 -0.93
C GLU A 29 -3.09 -6.86 0.18
N VAL A 30 -1.94 -6.19 0.33
CA VAL A 30 -1.83 -4.97 1.11
C VAL A 30 -1.69 -3.81 0.14
N ARG A 31 -2.75 -3.02 -0.01
CA ARG A 31 -2.83 -1.95 -1.00
C ARG A 31 -2.66 -0.58 -0.38
N PHE A 32 -1.87 0.25 -1.04
CA PHE A 32 -1.59 1.64 -0.70
C PHE A 32 -2.26 2.53 -1.72
N TYR A 33 -2.94 3.57 -1.27
CA TYR A 33 -3.51 4.63 -2.09
C TYR A 33 -2.92 5.96 -1.68
N PHE A 34 -2.56 6.76 -2.68
CA PHE A 34 -2.01 8.10 -2.51
C PHE A 34 -2.33 8.93 -3.75
N LYS A 35 -2.31 10.25 -3.61
CA LYS A 35 -2.60 11.17 -4.71
C LYS A 35 -1.43 12.12 -4.93
N PRO A 36 -0.52 11.82 -5.88
CA PRO A 36 0.53 12.76 -6.25
C PRO A 36 -0.07 14.02 -6.87
N GLU A 37 0.67 15.13 -6.82
CA GLU A 37 0.30 16.34 -7.53
C GLU A 37 0.17 16.07 -9.05
N ASN A 38 -0.82 16.70 -9.68
CA ASN A 38 -1.10 16.62 -11.12
C ASN A 38 -1.43 15.21 -11.66
N LEU A 39 -1.68 14.24 -10.78
CA LEU A 39 -2.14 12.90 -11.13
C LEU A 39 -3.46 12.55 -10.44
N GLY A 40 -4.09 11.48 -10.91
CA GLY A 40 -5.23 10.85 -10.23
C GLY A 40 -4.81 10.16 -8.93
N ILE A 41 -5.73 9.45 -8.30
CA ILE A 41 -5.38 8.56 -7.20
C ILE A 41 -4.54 7.41 -7.77
N CYS A 42 -3.31 7.29 -7.30
CA CYS A 42 -2.42 6.18 -7.59
C CYS A 42 -2.60 5.10 -6.52
N SER A 43 -2.33 3.85 -6.91
CA SER A 43 -2.26 2.75 -5.95
C SER A 43 -1.15 1.78 -6.29
N VAL A 44 -0.61 1.14 -5.27
CA VAL A 44 0.37 0.06 -5.37
C VAL A 44 -0.01 -1.01 -4.36
N ALA A 45 0.18 -2.28 -4.71
CA ALA A 45 -0.19 -3.40 -3.87
C ALA A 45 1.00 -4.33 -3.64
N LEU A 46 1.09 -4.85 -2.41
CA LEU A 46 1.89 -6.02 -2.08
C LEU A 46 0.96 -7.22 -2.20
N SER A 47 1.21 -8.06 -3.20
CA SER A 47 0.38 -9.22 -3.57
C SER A 47 1.26 -10.42 -3.91
N GLY A 48 0.65 -11.55 -4.28
CA GLY A 48 1.39 -12.76 -4.68
C GLY A 48 2.10 -13.43 -3.50
N PHE A 49 1.47 -13.40 -2.32
CA PHE A 49 1.98 -14.13 -1.16
C PHE A 49 2.05 -15.64 -1.49
N PRO A 50 3.13 -16.34 -1.14
CA PRO A 50 3.26 -17.77 -1.45
C PRO A 50 2.41 -18.64 -0.51
N GLY A 51 2.00 -19.81 -0.98
CA GLY A 51 1.34 -20.84 -0.15
C GLY A 51 -0.15 -20.98 -0.41
N SER A 52 -0.82 -21.69 0.50
CA SER A 52 -2.29 -21.87 0.48
C SER A 52 -3.02 -20.56 0.74
N ASP A 53 -4.31 -20.47 0.42
CA ASP A 53 -5.12 -19.26 0.66
C ASP A 53 -5.02 -18.76 2.12
N ASP A 54 -5.04 -19.66 3.10
CA ASP A 54 -4.88 -19.32 4.52
C ASP A 54 -3.47 -18.77 4.83
N ASP A 55 -2.43 -19.31 4.18
CA ASP A 55 -1.06 -18.81 4.31
C ASP A 55 -0.92 -17.42 3.70
N GLN A 56 -1.57 -17.18 2.56
CA GLN A 56 -1.57 -15.90 1.88
C GLN A 56 -2.24 -14.83 2.75
N TRP A 57 -3.41 -15.13 3.31
CA TRP A 57 -4.12 -14.21 4.22
C TRP A 57 -3.31 -13.91 5.47
N ARG A 58 -2.73 -14.94 6.10
CA ARG A 58 -1.88 -14.76 7.29
C ARG A 58 -0.67 -13.87 6.99
N GLN A 59 -0.06 -14.01 5.82
CA GLN A 59 1.07 -13.18 5.39
C GLN A 59 0.62 -11.74 5.10
N ALA A 60 -0.50 -11.54 4.40
CA ALA A 60 -1.07 -10.23 4.15
C ALA A 60 -1.43 -9.50 5.46
N GLU A 61 -2.11 -10.17 6.39
CA GLU A 61 -2.45 -9.64 7.71
C GLU A 61 -1.19 -9.27 8.52
N THR A 62 -0.17 -10.13 8.47
CA THR A 62 1.12 -9.88 9.15
C THR A 62 1.86 -8.69 8.53
N GLY A 63 1.92 -8.63 7.21
CA GLY A 63 2.48 -7.52 6.45
C GLY A 63 1.77 -6.22 6.78
N PHE A 64 0.44 -6.20 6.68
CA PHE A 64 -0.41 -5.07 7.05
C PHE A 64 -0.14 -4.61 8.49
N LYS A 65 -0.09 -5.53 9.46
CA LYS A 65 0.19 -5.21 10.87
C LYS A 65 1.53 -4.49 11.04
N ASN A 66 2.55 -4.91 10.31
CA ASN A 66 3.90 -4.36 10.39
C ASN A 66 4.09 -3.03 9.63
N ILE A 67 3.10 -2.61 8.82
CA ILE A 67 3.19 -1.32 8.12
C ILE A 67 2.98 -0.18 9.10
N ASP A 68 4.06 0.54 9.41
CA ASP A 68 4.02 1.81 10.11
C ASP A 68 4.13 3.00 9.14
N ALA A 69 4.19 4.20 9.68
CA ALA A 69 4.30 5.42 8.88
C ALA A 69 5.61 5.47 8.06
N ALA A 70 6.72 4.93 8.59
CA ALA A 70 8.01 4.94 7.89
C ALA A 70 7.98 3.98 6.70
N ALA A 71 7.49 2.76 6.90
CA ALA A 71 7.33 1.77 5.82
C ALA A 71 6.36 2.26 4.74
N ALA A 72 5.23 2.86 5.13
CA ALA A 72 4.27 3.42 4.17
C ALA A 72 4.89 4.55 3.35
N ARG A 73 5.62 5.46 4.00
CA ARG A 73 6.33 6.55 3.32
C ARG A 73 7.38 6.04 2.34
N GLU A 74 8.19 5.09 2.76
CA GLU A 74 9.27 4.52 1.94
C GLU A 74 8.70 3.91 0.65
N LEU A 75 7.65 3.09 0.78
CA LEU A 75 7.04 2.40 -0.36
C LEU A 75 6.37 3.38 -1.34
N VAL A 76 5.63 4.37 -0.83
CA VAL A 76 5.02 5.40 -1.68
C VAL A 76 6.10 6.25 -2.37
N THR A 77 7.15 6.66 -1.64
CA THR A 77 8.26 7.43 -2.22
C THR A 77 9.00 6.64 -3.30
N ALA A 78 9.25 5.35 -3.07
CA ALA A 78 9.86 4.48 -4.07
C ALA A 78 8.97 4.36 -5.32
N THR A 79 7.65 4.25 -5.13
CA THR A 79 6.68 4.19 -6.25
C THR A 79 6.63 5.51 -7.02
N LEU A 80 6.67 6.66 -6.34
CA LEU A 80 6.69 7.97 -7.00
C LEU A 80 7.92 8.16 -7.89
N LYS A 81 9.08 7.64 -7.47
CA LYS A 81 10.34 7.71 -8.24
C LYS A 81 10.31 6.90 -9.55
N THR A 82 9.45 5.89 -9.65
CA THR A 82 9.33 5.06 -10.86
C THR A 82 8.30 5.61 -11.86
N LEU A 83 7.51 6.63 -11.48
CA LEU A 83 6.53 7.24 -12.39
C LEU A 83 7.23 8.07 -13.48
N PRO A 84 6.82 7.93 -14.75
CA PRO A 84 7.34 8.74 -15.85
C PRO A 84 7.00 10.22 -15.59
N GLY A 85 8.03 11.04 -15.44
CA GLY A 85 7.90 12.46 -15.05
C GLY A 85 8.73 12.85 -13.84
N GLY A 86 9.29 11.90 -13.09
CA GLY A 86 10.24 12.18 -12.02
C GLY A 86 9.73 13.26 -11.07
N LEU A 87 8.57 13.02 -10.45
CA LEU A 87 8.08 13.85 -9.36
C LEU A 87 8.99 13.61 -8.15
N GLY A 88 10.17 14.22 -8.20
CA GLY A 88 11.04 14.38 -7.06
C GLY A 88 10.26 15.15 -6.01
N VAL A 89 9.91 14.43 -4.94
CA VAL A 89 9.62 15.06 -3.64
C VAL A 89 10.85 15.79 -3.14
#